data_AF-A0A1R4HRP0-F1
#
_entry.id   AF-A0A1R4HRP0-F1
#
_cell.length_a   1.000
_cell.length_b   1.000
_cell.length_c   1.000
_cell.angle_alpha   90.00
_cell.angle_beta   90.00
_cell.angle_gamma   90.00
#
_symmetry.space_group_name_H-M   'P 1'
#
loop_
_entity.id
_entity.type
_entity.pdbx_description
1 polymer ?
#
loop_
_entity_poly.entity_id
_entity_poly.type
_entity_poly.pdbx_seq_one_letter_code
_entity_poly.pdbx_strand_id
1 'polypeptide(L)' 'MDYDEIGDLDGETTVPKDQSYRTCSECGGDCYPDTSAGADGMGVRIAFVCPEHGVHSVVDPFEEERKQ' A
#
# COMPACT_ATOMS: atom_id res chain seq x y z
N MET A 1 -27.01 24.28 15.74
CA MET A 1 -25.82 23.41 15.64
C MET A 1 -26.12 22.53 14.46
N ASP A 2 -25.60 22.91 13.30
CA ASP A 2 -26.04 22.36 12.04
C ASP A 2 -24.78 22.23 11.20
N TYR A 3 -24.13 21.07 11.31
CA TYR A 3 -23.09 20.67 10.38
C TYR A 3 -23.77 19.80 9.32
N ASP A 4 -23.77 20.33 8.10
CA ASP A 4 -24.31 19.74 6.89
C ASP A 4 -23.39 18.61 6.42
N GLU A 5 -24.02 17.52 5.96
CA GLU A 5 -23.52 16.34 5.26
C GLU A 5 -22.00 16.19 5.09
N ILE A 6 -21.44 15.13 5.68
CA ILE A 6 -20.16 14.56 5.23
C ILE A 6 -20.46 14.01 3.84
N GLY A 7 -20.17 14.82 2.81
CA GLY A 7 -20.25 14.42 1.42
C GLY A 7 -19.57 13.08 1.25
N ASP A 8 -20.26 12.19 0.52
CA ASP A 8 -19.81 10.87 0.11
C ASP A 8 -18.31 10.95 -0.19
N LEU A 9 -17.47 10.39 0.70
CA LEU A 9 -16.06 10.24 0.44
C LEU A 9 -15.98 9.22 -0.70
N ASP A 10 -16.06 9.71 -1.93
CA ASP A 10 -15.72 8.99 -3.16
C ASP A 10 -14.21 8.77 -3.18
N GLY A 11 -13.69 8.14 -2.12
CA GLY A 11 -12.38 7.56 -2.14
C GLY A 11 -12.43 6.43 -3.16
N GLU A 12 -12.16 6.74 -4.42
CA GLU A 12 -11.89 5.74 -5.44
C GLU A 12 -10.64 5.00 -4.98
N THR A 13 -10.83 3.94 -4.20
CA THR A 13 -9.78 2.96 -3.92
C THR A 13 -9.51 2.25 -5.23
N THR A 14 -8.68 2.85 -6.07
CA THR A 14 -8.09 2.19 -7.24
C THR A 14 -7.15 1.12 -6.71
N VAL A 15 -7.69 -0.03 -6.31
CA VAL A 15 -6.86 -1.21 -6.09
C VAL A 15 -6.18 -1.52 -7.42
N PRO A 16 -4.84 -1.62 -7.47
CA PRO A 16 -4.17 -1.99 -8.69
C PRO A 16 -4.74 -3.32 -9.17
N LYS A 17 -5.09 -3.41 -10.47
CA LYS A 17 -5.61 -4.65 -11.06
C LYS A 17 -4.62 -5.80 -10.89
N ASP A 18 -3.34 -5.46 -10.87
CA ASP A 18 -2.25 -6.38 -10.60
C ASP A 18 -1.99 -6.44 -9.09
N GLN A 19 -2.32 -7.57 -8.45
CA GLN A 19 -2.08 -7.82 -7.03
C GLN A 19 -0.76 -8.60 -6.79
N SER A 20 0.11 -8.73 -7.81
CA SER A 20 1.34 -9.53 -7.69
C SER A 20 2.32 -8.95 -6.67
N TYR A 21 2.23 -7.64 -6.40
CA TYR A 21 2.98 -6.98 -5.33
C TYR A 21 2.66 -7.55 -3.94
N ARG A 22 1.49 -8.18 -3.78
CA ARG A 22 1.04 -8.80 -2.53
C ARG A 22 1.20 -10.32 -2.52
N THR A 23 1.39 -10.96 -3.67
CA THR A 23 1.55 -12.42 -3.76
C THR A 23 3.02 -12.81 -3.78
N CYS A 24 3.47 -13.57 -2.77
CA CYS A 24 4.84 -14.08 -2.71
C CYS A 24 5.17 -14.92 -3.95
N SER A 25 6.29 -14.62 -4.61
CA SER A 25 6.73 -15.35 -5.80
C SER A 25 7.19 -16.80 -5.50
N GLU A 26 7.58 -17.09 -4.26
CA GLU A 26 8.10 -18.40 -3.86
C GLU A 26 6.98 -19.37 -3.47
N CYS A 27 6.08 -18.96 -2.55
CA CYS A 27 5.00 -19.83 -2.08
C CYS A 27 3.62 -19.52 -2.67
N GLY A 28 3.45 -18.41 -3.39
CA GLY A 28 2.16 -17.96 -3.90
C GLY A 28 1.20 -17.46 -2.80
N GLY A 29 1.67 -17.30 -1.56
CA GLY A 29 0.88 -16.82 -0.43
C GLY A 29 0.68 -15.30 -0.42
N ASP A 30 -0.33 -14.84 0.34
CA ASP A 30 -0.59 -13.41 0.56
C ASP A 30 0.42 -12.83 1.57
N CYS A 31 1.29 -11.93 1.11
CA CYS A 31 2.25 -11.22 1.93
C CYS A 31 1.54 -10.16 2.79
N TYR A 32 2.00 -10.00 4.03
CA TYR A 32 1.46 -9.02 4.97
C TYR A 32 2.01 -7.62 4.72
N PRO A 33 1.17 -6.57 4.70
CA PRO A 33 1.64 -5.20 4.58
C PRO A 33 2.30 -4.71 5.88
N ASP A 34 3.55 -4.30 5.78
CA ASP A 34 4.34 -3.67 6.83
C ASP A 34 4.60 -2.20 6.47
N THR A 35 4.10 -1.29 7.31
CA THR A 35 4.24 0.17 7.13
C THR A 35 5.41 0.75 7.91
N SER A 36 6.17 -0.07 8.66
CA SER A 36 7.30 0.41 9.45
C SER A 36 8.43 0.92 8.56
N ALA A 37 8.58 0.35 7.36
CA ALA A 37 9.55 0.78 6.35
C ALA A 37 9.29 2.18 5.75
N GLY A 38 8.12 2.78 5.98
CA GLY A 38 7.72 4.08 5.45
C GLY A 38 7.77 5.24 6.45
N ALA A 39 8.16 4.99 7.70
CA ALA A 39 8.02 5.98 8.78
C ALA A 39 9.17 7.01 8.87
N ASP A 40 10.26 6.85 8.11
CA ASP A 40 11.49 7.66 8.22
C ASP A 40 11.40 9.07 7.58
N GLY A 41 10.20 9.64 7.45
CA GLY A 41 9.99 10.99 6.93
C GLY A 41 10.23 11.16 5.42
N MET A 42 10.57 10.08 4.70
CA MET A 42 10.80 10.07 3.25
C MET A 42 9.56 9.63 2.45
N GLY A 43 8.35 9.82 2.99
CA GLY A 43 7.07 9.44 2.38
C GLY A 43 6.60 8.03 2.73
N VAL A 44 5.30 7.78 2.53
CA VAL A 44 4.65 6.50 2.85
C VAL A 44 5.18 5.42 1.91
N ARG A 45 5.73 4.34 2.48
CA ARG A 45 6.11 3.12 1.77
C ARG A 45 5.51 1.93 2.49
N ILE A 46 5.00 0.97 1.72
CA ILE A 46 4.39 -0.24 2.24
C ILE A 46 5.26 -1.40 1.77
N ALA A 47 5.92 -2.08 2.70
CA ALA A 47 6.62 -3.33 2.41
C ALA A 47 5.61 -4.48 2.49
N PHE A 48 5.68 -5.43 1.57
CA PHE A 48 4.91 -6.67 1.64
C PHE A 48 5.84 -7.80 2.05
N VAL A 49 5.58 -8.40 3.20
CA VAL A 49 6.46 -9.39 3.84
C VAL A 49 5.77 -10.75 3.89
N CYS A 50 6.39 -11.74 3.26
CA CYS A 50 6.03 -13.13 3.43
C CYS A 50 6.56 -13.64 4.78
N PRO A 51 5.74 -14.28 5.63
CA PRO A 51 6.20 -14.82 6.90
C PRO A 51 7.25 -15.93 6.75
N GLU A 52 7.28 -16.61 5.61
CA GLU A 52 8.21 -17.72 5.34
C GLU A 52 9.48 -17.27 4.61
N HIS A 53 9.36 -16.31 3.69
CA HIS A 53 10.45 -15.94 2.77
C HIS A 53 11.00 -14.51 3.01
N GLY A 54 10.37 -13.71 3.88
CA GLY A 54 10.77 -12.34 4.18
C GLY A 54 10.18 -11.30 3.22
N VAL A 55 10.88 -10.16 3.04
CA VAL A 55 10.38 -9.04 2.23
C VAL A 55 10.26 -9.45 0.77
N HIS A 56 9.06 -9.35 0.22
CA HIS A 56 8.73 -9.65 -1.17
C HIS A 56 8.79 -8.39 -2.05
N SER A 57 8.09 -7.33 -1.65
CA SER A 57 8.00 -6.09 -2.43
C SER A 57 7.93 -4.85 -1.54
N VAL A 58 8.19 -3.68 -2.11
CA VAL A 58 7.97 -2.37 -1.46
C VAL A 58 7.24 -1.49 -2.46
N VAL A 59 6.08 -0.96 -2.05
CA VAL A 59 5.22 -0.10 -2.87
C VAL A 59 5.20 1.29 -2.28
N ASP A 60 5.44 2.29 -3.13
CA ASP A 60 5.22 3.70 -2.82
C ASP A 60 3.93 4.15 -3.53
N PRO A 61 2.80 4.28 -2.83
CA PRO A 61 1.53 4.66 -3.44
C PRO A 61 1.54 6.09 -4.03
N PHE A 62 2.54 6.90 -3.71
CA PHE A 62 2.69 8.27 -4.20
C PHE A 62 3.89 8.42 -5.15
N GLU A 63 4.43 7.32 -5.68
CA GLU A 63 5.60 7.38 -6.58
C GLU A 63 5.33 8.28 -7.80
N GLU A 64 4.12 8.19 -8.36
CA GLU A 64 3.71 8.99 -9.52
C GLU A 64 3.64 10.49 -9.20
N GLU A 65 3.09 10.84 -8.04
CA GLU A 65 2.97 12.23 -7.58
C GLU A 65 4.33 12.88 -7.29
N ARG A 66 5.36 12.09 -6.97
CA ARG A 66 6.73 12.55 -6.72
C ARG A 66 7.57 12.78 -7.98
N LYS A 67 7.13 12.34 -9.15
CA LYS A 67 7.87 12.49 -10.42
C LYS A 67 7.60 13.82 -11.16
N GLN A 68 6.88 14.76 -10.55
CA GLN A 68 6.55 16.07 -11.13
C GLN A 68 7.65 17.13 -10.90
#